data_AF-A0A944BW76-F1
#
_entry.id   AF-A0A944BW76-F1
#
_cell.length_a   1.000
_cell.length_b   1.000
_cell.length_c   1.000
_cell.angle_alpha   90.00
_cell.angle_beta   90.00
_cell.angle_gamma   90.00
#
_symmetry.space_group_name_H-M   'P 1'
#
loop_
_entity.id
_entity.type
_entity.pdbx_description
1 polymer ?
#
loop_
_entity_poly.entity_id
_entity_poly.type
_entity_poly.pdbx_seq_one_letter_code
_entity_poly.pdbx_strand_id
1 'polypeptide(L)'
;MAKTKVIAVANQKGGVGKTTTVYNLGAGLAMHGKKVLLVDVDPQGDLTKMLGQRKPHDMPLTLGNCMNDIVAGNEVSEHPEILHHYEGFDFVPGNRTLSAVETGLVNAFSRETVLRQYIDSVKDGYDYVLLDCRPSLGMLVINALSASDYVLVPVQAEYFAAEDMTELLGTVRQVKRQINPKLEVGG
;
A
#
# COMPACT_ATOMS: atom_id res chain seq x y z
N MET A 1 -23.55 -5.81 2.61
CA MET A 1 -22.60 -4.79 2.12
C MET A 1 -21.63 -5.46 1.17
N ALA A 2 -21.24 -4.81 0.08
CA ALA A 2 -20.22 -5.36 -0.81
C ALA A 2 -18.88 -5.45 -0.04
N LYS A 3 -18.13 -6.54 -0.21
CA LYS A 3 -16.82 -6.72 0.40
C LYS A 3 -15.84 -5.69 -0.20
N THR A 4 -15.14 -4.92 0.64
CA THR A 4 -14.06 -4.01 0.24
C THR A 4 -13.01 -4.76 -0.58
N LYS A 5 -12.50 -4.11 -1.64
CA LYS A 5 -11.42 -4.65 -2.48
C LYS A 5 -10.11 -3.96 -2.14
N VAL A 6 -9.13 -4.71 -1.65
CA VAL A 6 -7.78 -4.20 -1.39
C VAL A 6 -6.87 -4.53 -2.58
N ILE A 7 -6.24 -3.52 -3.18
CA ILE A 7 -5.43 -3.65 -4.38
C ILE A 7 -4.03 -3.06 -4.13
N ALA A 8 -3.00 -3.88 -4.16
CA ALA A 8 -1.62 -3.40 -4.18
C ALA A 8 -1.20 -3.04 -5.59
N VAL A 9 -0.59 -1.86 -5.77
CA VAL A 9 0.03 -1.46 -7.04
C VAL A 9 1.54 -1.62 -6.88
N ALA A 10 2.08 -2.69 -7.45
CA ALA A 10 3.47 -3.11 -7.21
C ALA A 10 4.22 -3.41 -8.51
N ASN A 11 5.49 -3.01 -8.53
CA ASN A 11 6.46 -3.31 -9.58
C ASN A 11 7.86 -2.97 -9.06
N GLN A 12 8.81 -3.88 -9.24
CA GLN A 12 10.20 -3.73 -8.86
C GLN A 12 10.91 -2.57 -9.58
N LYS A 13 10.50 -2.27 -10.82
CA LYS A 13 11.07 -1.15 -11.59
C LYS A 13 10.51 0.20 -11.10
N GLY A 14 11.41 1.14 -10.83
CA GLY A 14 11.06 2.54 -10.58
C GLY A 14 10.54 3.24 -11.84
N GLY A 15 9.70 4.25 -11.69
CA GLY A 15 9.26 5.09 -12.83
C GLY A 15 8.21 4.47 -13.77
N VAL A 16 7.71 3.26 -13.50
CA VAL A 16 6.68 2.59 -14.34
C VAL A 16 5.25 3.11 -14.12
N GLY A 17 5.08 4.19 -13.36
CA GLY A 17 3.78 4.81 -13.11
C GLY A 17 2.95 4.25 -11.96
N LYS A 18 3.53 3.53 -10.98
CA LYS A 18 2.80 2.99 -9.80
C LYS A 18 1.99 4.05 -9.06
N THR A 19 2.67 5.05 -8.52
CA THR A 19 2.07 6.18 -7.79
C THR A 19 1.05 6.92 -8.65
N THR A 20 1.37 7.15 -9.93
CA THR A 20 0.45 7.76 -10.90
C THR A 20 -0.81 6.91 -11.08
N THR A 21 -0.67 5.58 -11.19
CA THR A 21 -1.79 4.66 -11.30
C THR A 21 -2.64 4.68 -10.03
N VAL A 22 -2.03 4.65 -8.84
CA VAL A 22 -2.77 4.71 -7.56
C VAL A 22 -3.59 5.99 -7.46
N TYR A 23 -2.96 7.14 -7.72
CA TYR A 23 -3.65 8.43 -7.68
C TYR A 23 -4.82 8.48 -8.67
N ASN A 24 -4.57 8.19 -9.95
CA ASN A 24 -5.58 8.38 -10.99
C ASN A 24 -6.70 7.33 -10.92
N LEU A 25 -6.37 6.08 -10.55
CA LEU A 25 -7.39 5.05 -10.30
C LEU A 25 -8.24 5.44 -9.09
N GLY A 26 -7.62 5.96 -8.03
CA GLY A 26 -8.30 6.44 -6.84
C GLY A 26 -9.28 7.58 -7.13
N ALA A 27 -8.79 8.63 -7.78
CA ALA A 27 -9.60 9.76 -8.21
C ALA A 27 -10.74 9.32 -9.14
N GLY A 28 -10.44 8.48 -10.14
CA GLY A 28 -11.44 7.96 -11.06
C GLY A 28 -12.54 7.15 -10.37
N LEU A 29 -12.19 6.29 -9.39
CA LEU A 29 -13.16 5.54 -8.59
C LEU A 29 -14.02 6.46 -7.72
N ALA A 30 -13.42 7.47 -7.08
CA ALA A 30 -14.13 8.46 -6.28
C ALA A 30 -15.12 9.27 -7.11
N MET A 31 -14.71 9.70 -8.31
CA MET A 31 -15.59 10.36 -9.29
C MET A 31 -16.81 9.51 -9.69
N HIS A 32 -16.70 8.18 -9.62
CA HIS A 32 -17.80 7.23 -9.86
C HIS A 32 -18.59 6.90 -8.58
N GLY A 33 -18.46 7.71 -7.52
CA GLY A 33 -19.20 7.58 -6.27
C GLY A 33 -18.75 6.43 -5.38
N LYS A 34 -17.53 5.91 -5.57
CA LYS A 34 -16.94 4.89 -4.69
C LYS A 34 -16.25 5.54 -3.50
N LYS A 35 -16.34 4.90 -2.34
CA LYS A 35 -15.51 5.26 -1.18
C LYS A 35 -14.13 4.64 -1.35
N VAL A 36 -13.10 5.46 -1.42
CA VAL A 36 -11.74 5.02 -1.74
C VAL A 36 -10.77 5.48 -0.66
N LEU A 37 -9.88 4.58 -0.24
CA LEU A 37 -8.72 4.88 0.60
C LEU A 37 -7.44 4.63 -0.19
N LEU A 38 -6.57 5.63 -0.27
CA LEU A 38 -5.22 5.47 -0.80
C LEU A 38 -4.22 5.33 0.35
N VAL A 39 -3.27 4.41 0.26
CA VAL A 39 -2.28 4.19 1.32
C VAL A 39 -0.90 4.23 0.71
N ASP A 40 -0.08 5.18 1.15
CA ASP A 40 1.30 5.33 0.70
C ASP A 40 2.22 4.39 1.50
N VAL A 41 2.63 3.29 0.88
CA VAL A 41 3.53 2.27 1.44
C VAL A 41 4.96 2.45 0.91
N ASP A 42 5.36 3.69 0.60
CA ASP A 42 6.72 4.04 0.23
C ASP A 42 7.32 5.01 1.28
N PRO A 43 8.47 4.69 1.91
CA PRO A 43 9.18 5.64 2.76
C PRO A 43 9.55 6.96 2.08
N GLN A 44 9.62 7.01 0.75
CA GLN A 44 9.84 8.26 -0.01
C GLN A 44 8.64 9.20 0.03
N GLY A 45 7.42 8.68 0.23
CA GLY A 45 6.20 9.48 0.35
C GLY A 45 5.79 10.15 -0.96
N ASP A 46 6.02 9.53 -2.12
CA ASP A 46 5.77 10.16 -3.41
C ASP A 46 4.27 10.35 -3.69
N LEU A 47 3.42 9.37 -3.31
CA LEU A 47 1.97 9.54 -3.34
C LEU A 47 1.55 10.69 -2.41
N THR A 48 2.09 10.71 -1.19
CA THR A 48 1.81 11.75 -0.20
C THR A 48 2.15 13.15 -0.73
N LYS A 49 3.28 13.31 -1.42
CA LYS A 49 3.65 14.58 -2.09
C LYS A 49 2.67 14.94 -3.20
N MET A 50 2.26 13.96 -4.03
CA MET A 50 1.28 14.17 -5.10
C MET A 50 -0.09 14.62 -4.56
N LEU A 51 -0.45 14.17 -3.35
CA LEU A 51 -1.68 14.55 -2.63
C LEU A 51 -1.59 15.90 -1.91
N GLY A 52 -0.57 16.72 -2.22
CA GLY A 52 -0.43 18.08 -1.72
C GLY A 52 0.38 18.22 -0.42
N GLN A 53 0.73 17.11 0.25
CA GLN A 53 1.57 17.12 1.45
C GLN A 53 3.05 17.21 1.06
N ARG A 54 3.52 18.42 0.73
CA ARG A 54 4.87 18.66 0.17
C ARG A 54 6.04 18.28 1.07
N LYS A 55 5.81 18.15 2.38
CA LYS A 55 6.82 17.79 3.38
C LYS A 55 6.39 16.57 4.21
N PRO A 56 6.28 15.38 3.59
CA PRO A 56 5.78 14.18 4.27
C PRO A 56 6.61 13.80 5.51
N HIS A 57 7.90 14.15 5.52
CA HIS A 57 8.82 13.85 6.62
C HIS A 57 8.65 14.75 7.85
N ASP A 58 7.91 15.86 7.72
CA ASP A 58 7.57 16.74 8.83
C ASP A 58 6.21 16.38 9.44
N MET A 59 5.45 15.48 8.80
CA MET A 59 4.16 15.03 9.30
C MET A 59 4.33 14.18 10.57
N PRO A 60 3.63 14.50 11.67
CA PRO A 60 3.81 13.82 12.95
C PRO A 60 3.24 12.40 12.96
N LEU A 61 2.22 12.15 12.12
CA LEU A 61 1.50 10.89 12.08
C LEU A 61 1.33 10.43 10.63
N THR A 62 1.83 9.24 10.34
CA THR A 62 1.76 8.57 9.03
C THR A 62 1.56 7.08 9.23
N LEU A 63 1.39 6.32 8.12
CA LEU A 63 1.32 4.86 8.14
C LEU A 63 2.44 4.22 8.98
N GLY A 64 3.64 4.80 8.95
CA GLY A 64 4.78 4.29 9.69
C GLY A 64 4.58 4.31 11.21
N ASN A 65 3.86 5.30 11.74
CA ASN A 65 3.53 5.36 13.16
C ASN A 65 2.55 4.23 13.52
N CYS A 66 1.47 4.07 12.75
CA CYS A 66 0.45 3.05 13.01
C CYS A 66 1.02 1.63 12.90
N MET A 67 1.90 1.37 11.93
CA MET A 67 2.57 0.08 11.81
C MET A 67 3.51 -0.19 12.99
N ASN A 68 4.21 0.83 13.51
CA ASN A 68 5.05 0.67 14.72
C ASN A 68 4.20 0.34 15.95
N ASP A 69 3.03 0.99 16.11
CA ASP A 69 2.10 0.70 17.20
C ASP A 69 1.61 -0.75 17.16
N ILE A 70 1.25 -1.25 15.97
CA ILE A 70 0.87 -2.66 15.79
C ILE A 70 2.04 -3.59 16.14
N VAL A 71 3.27 -3.27 15.71
CA VAL A 71 4.46 -4.06 16.06
C VAL A 71 4.72 -4.07 17.57
N ALA A 72 4.42 -2.97 18.27
CA ALA A 72 4.52 -2.87 19.72
C ALA A 72 3.37 -3.57 20.47
N GLY A 73 2.33 -4.03 19.77
CA GLY A 73 1.15 -4.65 20.37
C GLY A 73 0.14 -3.65 20.94
N ASN A 74 0.21 -2.39 20.52
CA ASN A 74 -0.75 -1.36 20.91
C ASN A 74 -2.06 -1.53 20.11
N GLU A 75 -3.21 -1.34 20.75
CA GLU A 75 -4.49 -1.26 20.05
C GLU A 75 -4.62 0.08 19.33
N VAL A 76 -4.77 0.03 18.00
CA VAL A 76 -5.09 1.20 17.18
C VAL A 76 -6.61 1.29 17.09
N SER A 77 -7.22 2.17 17.88
CA SER A 77 -8.68 2.37 17.93
C SER A 77 -9.14 3.61 17.16
N GLU A 78 -8.24 4.57 16.95
CA GLU A 78 -8.49 5.79 16.20
C GLU A 78 -7.51 5.88 15.02
N HIS A 79 -7.95 6.56 13.96
CA HIS A 79 -7.18 6.72 12.72
C HIS A 79 -7.00 8.20 12.30
N PRO A 80 -6.42 9.07 13.16
CA PRO A 80 -6.24 10.49 12.84
C PRO A 80 -5.23 10.76 11.69
N GLU A 81 -4.49 9.75 11.26
CA GLU A 81 -3.61 9.77 10.09
C GLU A 81 -4.38 9.76 8.77
N ILE A 82 -5.65 9.34 8.77
CA ILE A 82 -6.49 9.33 7.57
C ILE A 82 -6.91 10.77 7.26
N LEU A 83 -6.51 11.25 6.09
CA LEU A 83 -6.79 12.60 5.62
C LEU A 83 -7.76 12.56 4.44
N HIS A 84 -8.66 13.54 4.39
CA HIS A 84 -9.60 13.70 3.28
C HIS A 84 -8.98 14.53 2.15
N HIS A 85 -9.10 14.07 0.91
CA HIS A 85 -8.69 14.80 -0.29
C HIS A 85 -9.89 15.47 -0.97
N TYR A 86 -9.69 16.67 -1.54
CA TYR A 86 -10.78 17.45 -2.16
C TYR A 86 -11.42 16.77 -3.39
N GLU A 87 -10.75 15.77 -3.96
CA GLU A 87 -11.28 14.95 -5.06
C GLU A 87 -12.24 13.83 -4.60
N GLY A 88 -12.54 13.74 -3.30
CA GLY A 88 -13.59 12.87 -2.76
C GLY A 88 -13.14 11.48 -2.30
N PHE A 89 -11.84 11.27 -2.10
CA PHE A 89 -11.27 10.07 -1.49
C PHE A 89 -10.46 10.41 -0.24
N ASP A 90 -10.17 9.40 0.56
CA ASP A 90 -9.32 9.53 1.74
C ASP A 90 -7.94 8.93 1.45
N PHE A 91 -6.93 9.34 2.23
CA PHE A 91 -5.59 8.81 2.10
C PHE A 91 -4.84 8.72 3.42
N VAL A 92 -3.93 7.74 3.49
CA VAL A 92 -2.97 7.55 4.58
C VAL A 92 -1.60 7.96 4.07
N PRO A 93 -0.96 8.98 4.65
CA PRO A 93 0.35 9.44 4.22
C PRO A 93 1.45 8.43 4.60
N GLY A 94 2.50 8.41 3.80
CA GLY A 94 3.71 7.61 3.95
C GLY A 94 4.93 8.52 4.07
N ASN A 95 5.91 8.13 4.88
CA ASN A 95 7.14 8.88 5.04
C ASN A 95 8.28 7.98 5.53
N ARG A 96 9.47 8.57 5.72
CA ARG A 96 10.71 7.89 6.15
C ARG A 96 10.57 7.01 7.40
N THR A 97 9.56 7.22 8.25
CA THR A 97 9.28 6.34 9.41
C THR A 97 9.06 4.89 8.95
N LEU A 98 8.51 4.68 7.74
CA LEU A 98 8.35 3.35 7.15
C LEU A 98 9.68 2.61 6.95
N SER A 99 10.81 3.31 6.77
CA SER A 99 12.14 2.66 6.73
C SER A 99 12.52 2.05 8.07
N ALA A 100 12.15 2.71 9.18
CA ALA A 100 12.37 2.17 10.52
C ALA A 100 11.43 0.99 10.79
N VAL A 101 10.18 1.07 10.35
CA VAL A 101 9.23 -0.05 10.39
C VAL A 101 9.81 -1.25 9.65
N GLU A 102 10.29 -1.07 8.41
CA GLU A 102 10.87 -2.14 7.60
C GLU A 102 12.03 -2.86 8.31
N THR A 103 12.86 -2.10 9.03
CA THR A 103 13.94 -2.65 9.86
C THR A 103 13.40 -3.41 11.08
N GLY A 104 12.39 -2.86 11.76
CA GLY A 104 11.75 -3.48 12.92
C GLY A 104 11.02 -4.79 12.60
N LEU A 105 10.44 -4.89 11.40
CA LEU A 105 9.73 -6.09 10.93
C LEU A 105 10.61 -7.34 10.90
N VAL A 106 11.94 -7.23 10.84
CA VAL A 106 12.84 -8.39 10.83
C VAL A 106 12.64 -9.28 12.07
N ASN A 107 12.37 -8.66 13.23
CA ASN A 107 12.23 -9.32 14.52
C ASN A 107 10.78 -9.41 15.01
N ALA A 108 9.83 -8.90 14.24
CA ALA A 108 8.42 -8.89 14.63
C ALA A 108 7.78 -10.28 14.47
N PHE A 109 6.89 -10.64 15.39
CA PHE A 109 5.99 -11.78 15.18
C PHE A 109 4.99 -11.45 14.08
N SER A 110 4.69 -12.43 13.21
CA SER A 110 3.75 -12.26 12.09
C SER A 110 4.09 -11.06 11.19
N ARG A 111 5.39 -10.78 11.01
CA ARG A 111 5.95 -9.61 10.32
C ARG A 111 5.42 -9.38 8.91
N GLU A 112 4.94 -10.42 8.22
CA GLU A 112 4.35 -10.34 6.89
C GLU A 112 2.91 -9.81 6.91
N THR A 113 2.29 -9.64 8.07
CA THR A 113 0.87 -9.32 8.23
C THR A 113 0.61 -8.04 9.02
N VAL A 114 1.64 -7.28 9.39
CA VAL A 114 1.49 -6.03 10.16
C VAL A 114 0.63 -5.02 9.40
N LEU A 115 0.90 -4.81 8.11
CA LEU A 115 0.05 -3.92 7.29
C LEU A 115 -1.36 -4.50 7.11
N ARG A 116 -1.52 -5.83 7.05
CA ARG A 116 -2.85 -6.45 6.98
C ARG A 116 -3.68 -6.11 8.23
N GLN A 117 -3.08 -6.14 9.42
CA GLN A 117 -3.77 -5.76 10.66
C GLN A 117 -4.24 -4.30 10.62
N TYR A 118 -3.40 -3.40 10.13
CA TYR A 118 -3.79 -1.99 9.92
C TYR A 118 -4.93 -1.85 8.90
N ILE A 119 -4.81 -2.49 7.73
CA ILE A 119 -5.85 -2.41 6.69
C ILE A 119 -7.16 -3.01 7.18
N ASP A 120 -7.12 -4.10 7.95
CA ASP A 120 -8.30 -4.73 8.52
C ASP A 120 -9.03 -3.84 9.52
N SER A 121 -8.36 -2.89 10.19
CA SER A 121 -9.01 -1.94 11.11
C SER A 121 -9.69 -0.77 10.39
N VAL A 122 -9.28 -0.42 9.17
CA VAL A 122 -9.79 0.75 8.44
C VAL A 122 -10.71 0.43 7.25
N LYS A 123 -10.58 -0.76 6.66
CA LYS A 123 -11.15 -1.05 5.32
C LYS A 123 -12.68 -1.03 5.26
N ASP A 124 -13.38 -1.31 6.35
CA ASP A 124 -14.84 -1.49 6.37
C ASP A 124 -15.61 -0.22 5.98
N GLY A 125 -14.96 0.95 6.03
CA GLY A 125 -15.50 2.24 5.57
C GLY A 125 -15.46 2.45 4.04
N TYR A 126 -14.77 1.59 3.29
CA TYR A 126 -14.40 1.84 1.90
C TYR A 126 -14.84 0.72 0.95
N ASP A 127 -15.15 1.09 -0.30
CA ASP A 127 -15.35 0.13 -1.38
C ASP A 127 -14.00 -0.39 -1.92
N TYR A 128 -13.00 0.49 -1.98
CA TYR A 128 -11.67 0.21 -2.50
C TYR A 128 -10.57 0.75 -1.60
N VAL A 129 -9.52 -0.02 -1.42
CA VAL A 129 -8.27 0.40 -0.78
C VAL A 129 -7.13 0.17 -1.77
N LEU A 130 -6.38 1.21 -2.12
CA LEU A 130 -5.25 1.15 -3.05
C LEU A 130 -3.95 1.35 -2.29
N LEU A 131 -3.03 0.39 -2.37
CA LEU A 131 -1.72 0.46 -1.72
C LEU A 131 -0.64 0.84 -2.75
N ASP A 132 0.02 1.99 -2.56
CA ASP A 132 1.16 2.39 -3.40
C ASP A 132 2.45 1.79 -2.86
N CYS A 133 3.02 0.84 -3.60
CA CYS A 133 4.22 0.14 -3.18
C CYS A 133 5.47 0.76 -3.78
N ARG A 134 6.51 0.89 -2.95
CA ARG A 134 7.86 1.25 -3.40
C ARG A 134 8.42 0.30 -4.47
N PRO A 135 9.36 0.74 -5.33
CA PRO A 135 10.07 -0.12 -6.29
C PRO A 135 11.11 -1.03 -5.61
N SER A 136 10.65 -1.99 -4.81
CA SER A 136 11.50 -3.01 -4.19
C SER A 136 10.73 -4.31 -3.93
N LEU A 137 11.43 -5.38 -3.55
CA LEU A 137 10.83 -6.63 -3.05
C LEU A 137 11.08 -6.80 -1.55
N GLY A 138 11.14 -5.67 -0.82
CA GLY A 138 11.35 -5.64 0.62
C GLY A 138 10.12 -6.08 1.43
N MET A 139 10.27 -6.05 2.76
CA MET A 139 9.23 -6.49 3.69
C MET A 139 7.96 -5.65 3.63
N LEU A 140 8.06 -4.37 3.25
CA LEU A 140 6.88 -3.51 3.05
C LEU A 140 6.01 -3.98 1.87
N VAL A 141 6.63 -4.42 0.78
CA VAL A 141 5.89 -4.95 -0.38
C VAL A 141 5.27 -6.31 -0.06
N ILE A 142 5.98 -7.17 0.67
CA ILE A 142 5.41 -8.44 1.17
C ILE A 142 4.18 -8.16 2.05
N ASN A 143 4.26 -7.15 2.93
CA ASN A 143 3.13 -6.71 3.75
C ASN A 143 1.94 -6.22 2.92
N ALA A 144 2.19 -5.42 1.88
CA ALA A 144 1.14 -4.94 0.98
C ALA A 144 0.45 -6.09 0.22
N LEU A 145 1.23 -7.01 -0.33
CA LEU A 145 0.70 -8.22 -1.01
C LEU A 145 -0.07 -9.12 -0.04
N SER A 146 0.40 -9.23 1.20
CA SER A 146 -0.29 -9.94 2.27
C SER A 146 -1.62 -9.30 2.63
N ALA A 147 -1.73 -7.97 2.63
CA ALA A 147 -2.97 -7.26 2.92
C ALA A 147 -3.99 -7.23 1.75
N SER A 148 -3.55 -7.56 0.52
CA SER A 148 -4.34 -7.31 -0.69
C SER A 148 -5.17 -8.50 -1.17
N ASP A 149 -6.33 -8.22 -1.77
CA ASP A 149 -7.07 -9.21 -2.57
C ASP A 149 -6.45 -9.33 -3.98
N TYR A 150 -6.01 -8.21 -4.55
CA TYR A 150 -5.42 -8.14 -5.89
C TYR A 150 -4.07 -7.43 -5.90
N VAL A 151 -3.20 -7.80 -6.83
CA VAL A 151 -2.02 -7.01 -7.22
C VAL A 151 -2.15 -6.53 -8.65
N LEU A 152 -2.09 -5.21 -8.83
CA LEU A 152 -2.00 -4.56 -10.14
C LEU A 152 -0.53 -4.27 -10.43
N VAL A 153 -0.06 -4.66 -11.62
CA VAL A 153 1.33 -4.48 -12.04
C VAL A 153 1.39 -3.53 -13.24
N PRO A 154 1.63 -2.22 -13.03
CA PRO A 154 1.85 -1.29 -14.13
C PRO A 154 3.13 -1.66 -14.87
N VAL A 155 3.06 -1.77 -16.19
CA VAL A 155 4.21 -2.15 -17.05
C VAL A 155 4.45 -1.06 -18.08
N GLN A 156 5.70 -0.61 -18.19
CA GLN A 156 6.15 0.22 -19.29
C GLN A 156 6.53 -0.69 -20.46
N ALA A 157 6.02 -0.42 -21.66
CA ALA A 157 6.26 -1.23 -22.85
C ALA A 157 7.69 -1.03 -23.38
N GLU A 158 8.67 -1.67 -22.73
CA GLU A 158 10.09 -1.61 -23.05
C GLU A 158 10.71 -3.01 -23.10
N TYR A 159 11.86 -3.12 -23.78
CA TYR A 159 12.51 -4.39 -24.11
C TYR A 159 12.78 -5.31 -22.89
N PHE A 160 13.12 -4.74 -21.73
CA PHE A 160 13.42 -5.49 -20.50
C PHE A 160 12.21 -5.72 -19.57
N ALA A 161 11.00 -5.33 -19.97
CA ALA A 161 9.81 -5.43 -19.11
C ALA A 161 9.47 -6.89 -18.71
N ALA A 162 9.84 -7.88 -19.54
CA ALA A 162 9.56 -9.28 -19.26
C ALA A 162 10.41 -9.87 -18.13
N GLU A 163 11.66 -9.43 -17.99
CA GLU A 163 12.58 -9.91 -16.95
C GLU A 163 12.15 -9.40 -15.57
N ASP A 164 11.91 -8.10 -15.44
CA ASP A 164 11.45 -7.45 -14.19
C ASP A 164 10.11 -8.01 -13.68
N MET A 165 9.20 -8.37 -14.60
CA MET A 165 7.94 -9.01 -14.24
C MET A 165 8.14 -10.41 -13.65
N THR A 166 9.17 -11.13 -14.07
CA THR A 166 9.37 -12.53 -13.65
C THR A 166 9.67 -12.62 -12.16
N GLU A 167 10.50 -11.72 -11.64
CA GLU A 167 10.86 -11.70 -10.22
C GLU A 167 9.66 -11.32 -9.34
N LEU A 168 8.94 -10.24 -9.69
CA LEU A 168 7.72 -9.82 -8.99
C LEU A 168 6.67 -10.94 -8.98
N LEU A 169 6.40 -11.57 -10.13
CA LEU A 169 5.45 -12.69 -10.21
C LEU A 169 5.92 -13.89 -9.37
N GLY A 170 7.22 -14.11 -9.26
CA GLY A 170 7.81 -15.07 -8.33
C GLY A 170 7.44 -14.76 -6.88
N THR A 171 7.64 -13.51 -6.44
CA THR A 171 7.25 -13.05 -5.09
C THR A 171 5.74 -13.16 -4.87
N VAL A 172 4.91 -12.74 -5.81
CA VAL A 172 3.44 -12.85 -5.73
C VAL A 172 3.02 -14.31 -5.56
N ARG A 173 3.59 -15.25 -6.33
CA ARG A 173 3.32 -16.68 -6.17
C ARG A 173 3.74 -17.21 -4.81
N GLN A 174 4.88 -16.77 -4.29
CA GLN A 174 5.35 -17.18 -2.97
C GLN A 174 4.43 -16.68 -1.86
N VAL A 175 4.08 -15.39 -1.88
CA VAL A 175 3.13 -14.78 -0.93
C VAL A 175 1.78 -15.48 -1.02
N LYS A 176 1.27 -15.73 -2.23
CA LYS A 176 0.02 -16.46 -2.42
C LYS A 176 0.05 -17.84 -1.77
N ARG A 177 1.12 -18.61 -1.99
CA ARG A 177 1.25 -19.97 -1.46
C ARG A 177 1.41 -20.03 0.06
N GLN A 178 2.13 -19.08 0.66
CA GLN A 178 2.59 -19.18 2.05
C GLN A 178 1.85 -18.26 3.03
N ILE A 179 1.29 -17.13 2.56
CA ILE A 179 0.85 -16.03 3.44
C ILE A 179 -0.58 -15.57 3.10
N ASN A 180 -0.93 -15.48 1.82
CA ASN A 180 -2.22 -14.97 1.35
C ASN A 180 -2.79 -15.78 0.17
N PRO A 181 -3.44 -16.93 0.41
CA PRO A 181 -4.00 -17.77 -0.65
C PRO A 181 -5.04 -17.10 -1.55
N LYS A 182 -5.62 -15.98 -1.10
CA LYS A 182 -6.65 -15.22 -1.83
C LYS A 182 -6.08 -14.20 -2.81
N LEU A 183 -4.77 -13.92 -2.74
CA LEU A 183 -4.12 -12.94 -3.60
C LEU A 183 -4.20 -13.37 -5.07
N GLU A 184 -4.74 -12.51 -5.92
CA GLU A 184 -4.76 -12.69 -7.37
C GLU A 184 -4.03 -11.55 -8.08
N VAL A 185 -3.54 -11.81 -9.28
CA VAL A 185 -3.11 -10.72 -10.16
C VAL A 185 -4.39 -10.08 -10.73
N GLY A 186 -4.57 -8.79 -10.51
CA GLY A 186 -5.75 -8.03 -10.93
C GLY A 186 -5.50 -7.25 -12.22
N GLY A 187 -6.55 -7.12 -13.04
CA GLY A 187 -6.49 -6.53 -14.39
C GLY A 187 -7.31 -7.34 -15.36
#